data_AF-A0AA90JZX0-F1
#
_entry.id   AF-A0AA90JZX0-F1
#
_cell.length_a   1.000
_cell.length_b   1.000
_cell.length_c   1.000
_cell.angle_alpha   90.00
_cell.angle_beta   90.00
_cell.angle_gamma   90.00
#
_symmetry.space_group_name_H-M   'P 1'
#
loop_
_entity.id
_entity.type
_entity.pdbx_description
1 polymer ?
#
loop_
_entity_poly.entity_id
_entity_poly.type
_entity_poly.pdbx_seq_one_letter_code
_entity_poly.pdbx_strand_id
1 'polypeptide(L)'
;MSAYSIVQIPGWETLSLHPRDHSALERRLTELAHGAVPAEVPRDTATPFRKEVRKELARVVAHAQAAGAGLIALPVETVDGSAVPASYTVSEWRDPDPDDVAPLDVLKAIASASTARTEIVEVDGRPALREETVESADPEAEPLATHAGRRVTYTVSAPDSRHFWVIFTFITLGDGNPDGPLAHLLTELFDAHLTTLRWKVRA
;
A
#
# COMPACT_ATOMS: atom_id res chain seq x y z
N MET A 1 19.52 8.06 4.56
CA MET A 1 18.18 7.44 4.53
C MET A 1 17.71 7.45 5.96
N SER A 2 16.70 8.24 6.30
CA SER A 2 15.99 8.03 7.55
C SER A 2 15.33 6.67 7.43
N ALA A 3 15.79 5.72 8.23
CA ALA A 3 15.16 4.40 8.26
C ALA A 3 13.92 4.52 9.15
N TYR A 4 12.87 3.77 8.83
CA TYR A 4 11.73 3.60 9.71
C TYR A 4 11.46 2.11 9.91
N SER A 5 10.62 1.79 10.87
CA SER A 5 10.00 0.48 11.04
C SER A 5 8.51 0.66 11.26
N ILE A 6 7.73 -0.29 10.79
CA ILE A 6 6.30 -0.39 11.03
C ILE A 6 6.00 -1.84 11.40
N VAL A 7 5.05 -2.07 12.31
CA VAL A 7 4.68 -3.43 12.71
C VAL A 7 4.00 -4.10 11.54
N GLN A 8 4.36 -5.33 11.17
CA GLN A 8 3.67 -6.02 10.08
C GLN A 8 2.25 -6.41 10.50
N ILE A 9 1.27 -6.18 9.62
CA ILE A 9 -0.10 -6.66 9.84
C ILE A 9 -0.07 -8.20 9.80
N PRO A 10 -0.61 -8.90 10.81
CA PRO A 10 -0.68 -10.36 10.79
C PRO A 10 -1.41 -10.87 9.55
N GLY A 11 -0.90 -11.94 8.93
CA GLY A 11 -1.43 -12.49 7.69
C GLY A 11 -1.12 -11.66 6.42
N TRP A 12 -0.37 -10.57 6.55
CA TRP A 12 0.12 -9.78 5.43
C TRP A 12 1.62 -9.97 5.25
N GLU A 13 2.08 -9.75 4.02
CA GLU A 13 3.47 -9.78 3.67
C GLU A 13 3.87 -8.49 2.95
N THR A 14 5.03 -7.94 3.31
CA THR A 14 5.63 -6.79 2.63
C THR A 14 6.76 -7.26 1.72
N LEU A 15 6.66 -6.90 0.44
CA LEU A 15 7.62 -7.25 -0.61
C LEU A 15 8.40 -6.00 -1.02
N SER A 16 9.73 -6.15 -1.12
CA SER A 16 10.60 -5.11 -1.68
C SER A 16 10.46 -5.06 -3.20
N LEU A 17 10.26 -3.86 -3.73
CA LEU A 17 10.19 -3.59 -5.16
C LEU A 17 11.50 -3.02 -5.72
N HIS A 18 12.53 -2.87 -4.88
CA HIS A 18 13.81 -2.34 -5.28
C HIS A 18 14.50 -3.29 -6.30
N PRO A 19 15.14 -2.78 -7.38
CA PRO A 19 15.74 -3.61 -8.43
C PRO A 19 16.72 -4.68 -7.92
N ARG A 20 17.48 -4.36 -6.86
CA ARG A 20 18.40 -5.30 -6.19
C ARG A 20 17.73 -6.56 -5.63
N ASP A 21 16.44 -6.49 -5.31
CA ASP A 21 15.67 -7.54 -4.65
C ASP A 21 14.83 -8.35 -5.68
N HIS A 22 14.96 -8.05 -6.98
CA HIS A 22 14.15 -8.64 -8.06
C HIS A 22 14.12 -10.18 -8.04
N SER A 23 15.26 -10.84 -7.87
CA SER A 23 15.29 -12.32 -7.82
C SER A 23 14.57 -12.90 -6.59
N ALA A 24 14.60 -12.18 -5.46
CA ALA A 24 13.88 -12.59 -4.25
C ALA A 24 12.37 -12.36 -4.42
N LEU A 25 11.99 -11.24 -5.03
CA LEU A 25 10.61 -10.91 -5.40
C LEU A 25 10.02 -11.98 -6.32
N GLU A 26 10.68 -12.31 -7.44
CA GLU A 26 10.22 -13.33 -8.38
C GLU A 26 10.04 -14.71 -7.74
N ARG A 27 10.97 -15.10 -6.86
CA ARG A 27 10.82 -16.33 -6.09
C ARG A 27 9.59 -16.26 -5.19
N ARG A 28 9.39 -15.15 -4.48
CA ARG A 28 8.27 -15.02 -3.55
C ARG A 28 6.91 -14.99 -4.26
N LEU A 29 6.79 -14.31 -5.40
CA LEU A 29 5.58 -14.36 -6.22
C LEU A 29 5.25 -15.79 -6.69
N THR A 30 6.28 -16.58 -6.98
CA THR A 30 6.12 -18.01 -7.28
C THR A 30 5.52 -18.75 -6.09
N GLU A 31 6.12 -18.59 -4.91
CA GLU A 31 5.67 -19.26 -3.68
C GLU A 31 4.23 -18.90 -3.32
N LEU A 32 3.87 -17.61 -3.41
CA LEU A 32 2.50 -17.14 -3.15
C LEU A 32 1.50 -17.75 -4.13
N ALA A 33 1.82 -17.75 -5.42
CA ALA A 33 0.97 -18.38 -6.43
C ALA A 33 0.80 -19.89 -6.20
N HIS A 34 1.85 -20.57 -5.74
CA HIS A 34 1.77 -21.99 -5.37
C HIS A 34 0.89 -22.22 -4.14
N GLY A 35 1.00 -21.37 -3.11
CA GLY A 35 0.22 -21.43 -1.88
C GLY A 35 -1.26 -21.07 -2.05
N ALA A 36 -1.61 -20.31 -3.08
CA ALA A 36 -3.00 -19.94 -3.39
C ALA A 36 -3.88 -21.12 -3.84
N VAL A 37 -3.29 -22.29 -4.14
CA VAL A 37 -4.03 -23.49 -4.56
C VAL A 37 -3.91 -24.57 -3.48
N PRO A 38 -5.03 -25.08 -2.94
CA PRO A 38 -5.02 -26.19 -1.98
C PRO A 38 -4.28 -27.41 -2.53
N ALA A 39 -3.62 -28.17 -1.64
CA ALA A 39 -2.77 -29.31 -2.01
C ALA A 39 -3.58 -30.46 -2.64
N GLU A 40 -4.88 -30.51 -2.35
CA GLU A 40 -5.83 -31.53 -2.77
C GLU A 40 -6.27 -31.36 -4.24
N VAL A 41 -6.03 -30.19 -4.84
CA VAL A 41 -6.40 -29.92 -6.24
C VAL A 41 -5.48 -30.70 -7.18
N PRO A 42 -6.02 -31.49 -8.15
CA PRO A 42 -5.22 -32.23 -9.11
C PRO A 42 -4.25 -31.33 -9.89
N ARG A 43 -3.05 -31.85 -10.19
CA ARG A 43 -1.97 -31.07 -10.83
C ARG A 43 -2.38 -30.38 -12.13
N ASP A 44 -3.19 -31.05 -12.95
CA ASP A 44 -3.61 -30.55 -14.27
C ASP A 44 -4.55 -29.33 -14.14
N THR A 45 -5.31 -29.24 -13.04
CA THR A 45 -6.16 -28.08 -12.71
C THR A 45 -5.40 -27.01 -11.93
N ALA A 46 -4.51 -27.43 -11.03
CA ALA A 46 -3.73 -26.53 -10.19
C ALA A 46 -2.73 -25.70 -11.01
N THR A 47 -2.10 -26.29 -12.02
CA THR A 47 -1.01 -25.62 -12.77
C THR A 47 -1.49 -24.38 -13.54
N PRO A 48 -2.57 -24.43 -14.33
CA PRO A 48 -3.13 -23.23 -14.98
C PRO A 48 -3.52 -22.14 -13.98
N PHE A 49 -4.14 -22.50 -12.86
CA PHE A 49 -4.56 -21.54 -11.85
C PHE A 49 -3.38 -20.84 -11.18
N ARG A 50 -2.34 -21.59 -10.77
CA ARG A 50 -1.10 -21.02 -10.22
C ARG A 50 -0.45 -20.06 -11.20
N LYS A 51 -0.45 -20.40 -12.50
CA LYS A 51 0.09 -19.52 -13.53
C LYS A 51 -0.68 -18.20 -13.63
N GLU A 52 -2.01 -18.25 -13.54
CA GLU A 52 -2.84 -17.04 -13.59
C GLU A 52 -2.64 -16.17 -12.34
N VAL A 53 -2.65 -16.77 -11.14
CA VAL A 53 -2.36 -16.03 -9.90
C VAL A 53 -1.00 -15.36 -9.96
N ARG A 54 0.04 -16.08 -10.42
CA ARG A 54 1.38 -15.48 -10.59
C ARG A 54 1.35 -14.29 -11.54
N LYS A 55 0.65 -14.43 -12.67
CA LYS A 55 0.54 -13.36 -13.68
C LYS A 55 -0.14 -12.12 -13.10
N GLU A 56 -1.22 -12.28 -12.35
CA GLU A 56 -1.90 -11.16 -11.69
C GLU A 56 -1.04 -10.51 -10.60
N LEU A 57 -0.37 -11.30 -9.77
CA LEU A 57 0.58 -10.78 -8.78
C LEU A 57 1.72 -9.97 -9.45
N ALA A 58 2.28 -10.48 -10.54
CA ALA A 58 3.32 -9.78 -11.30
C ALA A 58 2.80 -8.46 -11.91
N ARG A 59 1.55 -8.44 -12.40
CA ARG A 59 0.91 -7.21 -12.90
C ARG A 59 0.75 -6.17 -11.79
N VAL A 60 0.26 -6.56 -10.62
CA VAL A 60 0.10 -5.67 -9.46
C VAL A 60 1.45 -5.08 -9.04
N VAL A 61 2.50 -5.91 -8.97
CA VAL A 61 3.87 -5.47 -8.69
C VAL A 61 4.37 -4.47 -9.73
N ALA A 62 4.17 -4.76 -11.02
CA ALA A 62 4.61 -3.87 -12.10
C ALA A 62 3.90 -2.51 -12.06
N HIS A 63 2.60 -2.48 -11.76
CA HIS A 63 1.86 -1.24 -11.56
C HIS A 63 2.38 -0.45 -10.36
N ALA A 64 2.65 -1.11 -9.24
CA ALA A 64 3.22 -0.46 -8.06
C ALA A 64 4.61 0.14 -8.37
N GLN A 65 5.47 -0.58 -9.09
CA GLN A 65 6.78 -0.09 -9.53
C GLN A 65 6.66 1.10 -10.48
N ALA A 66 5.74 1.05 -11.45
CA ALA A 66 5.48 2.17 -12.36
C ALA A 66 4.98 3.42 -11.62
N ALA A 67 4.26 3.24 -10.52
CA ALA A 67 3.83 4.32 -9.62
C ALA A 67 4.94 4.79 -8.64
N GLY A 68 6.16 4.27 -8.77
CA GLY A 68 7.32 4.68 -7.95
C GLY A 68 7.36 4.05 -6.56
N ALA A 69 6.57 3.00 -6.29
CA ALA A 69 6.60 2.31 -5.00
C ALA A 69 7.92 1.54 -4.80
N GLY A 70 8.48 1.70 -3.60
CA GLY A 70 9.62 0.91 -3.12
C GLY A 70 9.20 -0.38 -2.42
N LEU A 71 7.98 -0.42 -1.87
CA LEU A 71 7.39 -1.57 -1.18
C LEU A 71 5.93 -1.76 -1.61
N ILE A 72 5.48 -3.02 -1.57
CA ILE A 72 4.06 -3.38 -1.62
C ILE A 72 3.74 -4.34 -0.47
N ALA A 73 2.61 -4.15 0.18
CA ALA A 73 2.09 -5.03 1.21
C ALA A 73 0.78 -5.65 0.76
N LEU A 74 0.70 -6.98 0.84
CA LEU A 74 -0.42 -7.78 0.39
C LEU A 74 -0.88 -8.74 1.49
N PRO A 75 -2.19 -8.96 1.66
CA PRO A 75 -2.68 -10.07 2.46
C PRO A 75 -2.33 -11.39 1.76
N VAL A 76 -1.71 -12.31 2.51
CA VAL A 76 -1.29 -13.63 2.01
C VAL A 76 -2.01 -14.77 2.73
N GLU A 77 -2.67 -14.47 3.85
CA GLU A 77 -3.56 -15.38 4.57
C GLU A 77 -5.03 -14.95 4.40
N THR A 78 -5.93 -15.92 4.51
CA THR A 78 -7.37 -15.67 4.51
C THR A 78 -7.88 -15.46 5.93
N VAL A 79 -8.91 -14.63 6.07
CA VAL A 79 -9.64 -14.45 7.33
C VAL A 79 -10.99 -15.14 7.16
N ASP A 80 -11.27 -16.13 8.01
CA ASP A 80 -12.46 -16.99 7.93
C ASP A 80 -12.71 -17.57 6.51
N GLY A 81 -11.61 -17.95 5.82
CA GLY A 81 -11.65 -18.51 4.48
C GLY A 81 -11.83 -17.47 3.35
N SER A 82 -11.95 -16.18 3.67
CA SER A 82 -12.06 -15.10 2.68
C SER A 82 -10.74 -14.37 2.48
N ALA A 83 -10.43 -14.01 1.24
CA ALA A 83 -9.32 -13.11 0.93
C ALA A 83 -9.65 -11.70 1.41
N VAL A 84 -8.65 -10.98 1.93
CA VAL A 84 -8.80 -9.58 2.32
C VAL A 84 -8.64 -8.71 1.06
N PRO A 85 -9.65 -7.94 0.64
CA PRO A 85 -9.65 -7.22 -0.63
C PRO A 85 -8.95 -5.84 -0.49
N ALA A 86 -7.72 -5.84 0.01
CA ALA A 86 -6.96 -4.63 0.26
C ALA A 86 -5.46 -4.82 0.02
N SER A 87 -4.76 -3.71 -0.17
CA SER A 87 -3.29 -3.67 -0.25
C SER A 87 -2.80 -2.26 0.07
N TYR A 88 -1.51 -2.11 0.35
CA TYR A 88 -0.90 -0.79 0.34
C TYR A 88 0.49 -0.80 -0.27
N THR A 89 0.91 0.34 -0.81
CA THR A 89 2.28 0.57 -1.27
C THR A 89 2.97 1.61 -0.41
N VAL A 90 4.30 1.61 -0.46
CA VAL A 90 5.10 2.68 0.15
C VAL A 90 6.05 3.23 -0.87
N SER A 91 6.00 4.55 -1.04
CA SER A 91 6.89 5.32 -1.91
C SER A 91 7.72 6.28 -1.07
N GLU A 92 8.94 6.51 -1.51
CA GLU A 92 9.87 7.45 -0.90
C GLU A 92 10.12 8.59 -1.88
N TRP A 93 9.83 9.83 -1.47
CA TRP A 93 10.04 11.00 -2.30
C TRP A 93 10.99 11.98 -1.63
N ARG A 94 11.95 12.48 -2.40
CA ARG A 94 12.86 13.56 -1.98
C ARG A 94 12.71 14.72 -2.93
N ASP A 95 12.49 15.89 -2.36
CA ASP A 95 12.55 17.12 -3.13
C ASP A 95 13.99 17.34 -3.62
N PRO A 96 14.23 17.41 -4.95
CA PRO A 96 15.55 17.69 -5.48
C PRO A 96 16.00 19.14 -5.27
N ASP A 97 15.07 20.08 -5.09
CA ASP A 97 15.36 21.51 -4.90
C ASP A 97 14.61 22.05 -3.68
N PRO A 98 15.10 21.74 -2.47
CA PRO A 98 14.38 22.04 -1.24
C PRO A 98 14.37 23.55 -0.93
N ASP A 99 13.19 24.16 -1.01
CA ASP A 99 12.94 25.49 -0.42
C ASP A 99 12.97 25.42 1.12
N ASP A 100 13.31 26.50 1.85
CA ASP A 100 13.27 26.52 3.33
C ASP A 100 11.84 26.68 3.88
N VAL A 101 10.93 25.82 3.43
CA VAL A 101 9.53 25.76 3.88
C VAL A 101 9.40 24.69 4.95
N ALA A 102 8.67 24.99 6.04
CA ALA A 102 8.41 24.01 7.09
C ALA A 102 7.53 22.86 6.54
N PRO A 103 7.80 21.59 6.89
CA PRO A 103 7.01 20.46 6.38
C PRO A 103 5.49 20.61 6.60
N LEU A 104 5.08 21.15 7.75
CA LEU A 104 3.67 21.39 8.05
C LEU A 104 3.00 22.34 7.04
N ASP A 105 3.72 23.36 6.57
CA ASP A 105 3.16 24.33 5.63
C ASP A 105 3.04 23.75 4.22
N VAL A 106 3.97 22.87 3.81
CA VAL A 106 3.83 22.05 2.59
C VAL A 106 2.58 21.18 2.67
N LEU A 107 2.38 20.46 3.79
CA LEU A 107 1.21 19.60 3.97
C LEU A 107 -0.11 20.39 3.95
N LYS A 108 -0.15 21.59 4.57
CA LYS A 108 -1.31 22.48 4.49
C LYS A 108 -1.60 22.93 3.06
N ALA A 109 -0.56 23.22 2.28
CA ALA A 109 -0.71 23.60 0.88
C ALA A 109 -1.31 22.43 0.05
N ILE A 110 -0.80 21.21 0.24
CA ILE A 110 -1.34 20.00 -0.40
C ILE A 110 -2.81 19.80 0.02
N ALA A 111 -3.09 19.86 1.32
CA ALA A 111 -4.44 19.70 1.85
C ALA A 111 -5.44 20.73 1.28
N SER A 112 -4.99 21.98 1.09
CA SER A 112 -5.82 23.06 0.54
C SER A 112 -6.08 22.91 -0.97
N ALA A 113 -5.19 22.23 -1.70
CA ALA A 113 -5.33 21.97 -3.13
C ALA A 113 -6.04 20.63 -3.42
N SER A 114 -6.16 19.75 -2.43
CA SER A 114 -6.74 18.43 -2.58
C SER A 114 -8.27 18.49 -2.74
N THR A 115 -8.80 17.61 -3.58
CA THR A 115 -10.24 17.35 -3.70
C THR A 115 -10.71 16.21 -2.79
N ALA A 116 -9.77 15.54 -2.12
CA ALA A 116 -10.04 14.45 -1.18
C ALA A 116 -10.51 14.98 0.18
N ARG A 117 -11.02 14.08 1.03
CA ARG A 117 -11.17 14.40 2.46
C ARG A 117 -9.79 14.39 3.09
N THR A 118 -9.37 15.52 3.66
CA THR A 118 -8.02 15.69 4.20
C THR A 118 -8.02 15.93 5.70
N GLU A 119 -6.99 15.43 6.37
CA GLU A 119 -6.72 15.67 7.79
C GLU A 119 -5.21 15.74 8.04
N ILE A 120 -4.77 16.76 8.78
CA ILE A 120 -3.39 16.83 9.25
C ILE A 120 -3.31 16.10 10.58
N VAL A 121 -2.44 15.10 10.65
CA VAL A 121 -2.25 14.22 11.80
C VAL A 121 -0.78 14.17 12.21
N GLU A 122 -0.49 13.54 13.34
CA GLU A 122 0.87 13.26 13.79
C GLU A 122 1.17 11.76 13.66
N VAL A 123 2.32 11.43 13.06
CA VAL A 123 2.86 10.07 12.98
C VAL A 123 4.26 10.08 13.55
N ASP A 124 4.43 9.45 14.72
CA ASP A 124 5.70 9.36 15.44
C ASP A 124 6.38 10.74 15.67
N GLY A 125 5.62 11.71 16.17
CA GLY A 125 6.12 13.07 16.42
C GLY A 125 6.35 13.92 15.17
N ARG A 126 5.95 13.44 13.98
CA ARG A 126 6.10 14.16 12.71
C ARG A 126 4.74 14.52 12.11
N PRO A 127 4.59 15.73 11.53
CA PRO A 127 3.36 16.07 10.83
C PRO A 127 3.22 15.19 9.59
N ALA A 128 1.99 14.73 9.36
CA ALA A 128 1.57 13.96 8.22
C ALA A 128 0.22 14.46 7.69
N LEU A 129 -0.02 14.26 6.41
CA LEU A 129 -1.32 14.50 5.77
C LEU A 129 -1.96 13.16 5.46
N ARG A 130 -3.17 12.95 5.98
CA ARG A 130 -4.07 11.86 5.61
C ARG A 130 -5.05 12.38 4.57
N GLU A 131 -5.14 11.70 3.44
CA GLU A 131 -6.10 11.97 2.38
C GLU A 131 -6.95 10.72 2.13
N GLU A 132 -8.25 10.90 1.98
CA GLU A 132 -9.19 9.81 1.75
C GLU A 132 -10.13 10.14 0.58
N THR A 133 -10.18 9.22 -0.37
CA THR A 133 -10.95 9.35 -1.61
C THR A 133 -11.73 8.06 -1.89
N VAL A 134 -12.97 8.21 -2.35
CA VAL A 134 -13.70 7.13 -3.01
C VAL A 134 -13.36 7.18 -4.50
N GLU A 135 -12.73 6.13 -4.99
CA GLU A 135 -12.40 5.93 -6.39
C GLU A 135 -13.60 5.29 -7.10
N SER A 136 -14.06 5.88 -8.19
CA SER A 136 -15.15 5.35 -9.01
C SER A 136 -14.68 4.12 -9.79
N ALA A 137 -15.61 3.19 -10.03
CA ALA A 137 -15.38 2.10 -10.98
C ALA A 137 -15.11 2.65 -12.39
N ASP A 138 -14.12 2.07 -13.07
CA ASP A 138 -13.86 2.27 -14.49
C ASP A 138 -14.08 0.95 -15.25
N PRO A 139 -15.24 0.77 -15.91
CA PRO A 139 -15.58 -0.46 -16.60
C PRO A 139 -14.65 -0.81 -17.78
N GLU A 140 -13.93 0.17 -18.32
CA GLU A 140 -13.02 -0.01 -19.47
C GLU A 140 -11.57 -0.28 -19.04
N ALA A 141 -11.28 -0.18 -17.73
CA ALA A 141 -9.96 -0.41 -17.18
C ALA A 141 -9.68 -1.90 -16.87
N GLU A 142 -8.47 -2.16 -16.37
CA GLU A 142 -8.06 -3.49 -15.90
C GLU A 142 -9.02 -4.01 -14.79
N PRO A 143 -9.14 -5.34 -14.59
CA PRO A 143 -10.23 -5.95 -13.81
C PRO A 143 -10.44 -5.39 -12.39
N LEU A 144 -9.37 -5.02 -11.67
CA LEU A 144 -9.49 -4.42 -10.34
C LEU A 144 -10.06 -3.00 -10.36
N ALA A 145 -9.77 -2.22 -11.41
CA ALA A 145 -10.28 -0.86 -11.58
C ALA A 145 -11.75 -0.83 -12.03
N THR A 146 -12.31 -1.96 -12.47
CA THR A 146 -13.76 -2.09 -12.77
C THR A 146 -14.66 -2.04 -11.53
N HIS A 147 -14.09 -1.98 -10.33
CA HIS A 147 -14.81 -1.90 -9.07
C HIS A 147 -14.51 -0.56 -8.40
N ALA A 148 -15.52 0.03 -7.76
CA ALA A 148 -15.32 1.20 -6.93
C ALA A 148 -14.50 0.81 -5.69
N GLY A 149 -13.65 1.71 -5.23
CA GLY A 149 -12.73 1.45 -4.13
C GLY A 149 -12.58 2.65 -3.21
N ARG A 150 -11.99 2.42 -2.05
CA ARG A 150 -11.57 3.47 -1.13
C ARG A 150 -10.06 3.52 -1.09
N ARG A 151 -9.50 4.71 -1.27
CA ARG A 151 -8.06 4.98 -1.20
C ARG A 151 -7.77 5.89 -0.03
N VAL A 152 -6.78 5.51 0.79
CA VAL A 152 -6.22 6.36 1.84
C VAL A 152 -4.74 6.56 1.61
N THR A 153 -4.30 7.81 1.63
CA THR A 153 -2.90 8.17 1.44
C THR A 153 -2.39 8.89 2.69
N TYR A 154 -1.24 8.47 3.22
CA TYR A 154 -0.50 9.20 4.25
C TYR A 154 0.78 9.74 3.65
N THR A 155 0.94 11.06 3.65
CA THR A 155 2.19 11.73 3.31
C THR A 155 2.88 12.15 4.61
N VAL A 156 3.93 11.42 5.01
CA VAL A 156 4.60 11.59 6.31
C VAL A 156 5.97 12.26 6.13
N SER A 157 6.21 13.35 6.86
CA SER A 157 7.51 14.03 6.85
C SER A 157 8.56 13.25 7.64
N ALA A 158 9.74 13.02 7.06
CA ALA A 158 10.84 12.39 7.76
C ALA A 158 11.51 13.34 8.79
N PRO A 159 12.16 12.80 9.84
CA PRO A 159 12.81 13.61 10.87
C PRO A 159 14.09 14.29 10.39
N ASP A 160 14.95 13.58 9.65
CA ASP A 160 16.32 14.04 9.36
C ASP A 160 16.45 14.86 8.07
N SER A 161 15.36 15.03 7.33
CA SER A 161 15.31 15.85 6.13
C SER A 161 13.96 16.53 6.02
N ARG A 162 13.98 17.86 5.93
CA ARG A 162 12.79 18.70 5.75
C ARG A 162 12.05 18.42 4.43
N HIS A 163 12.65 17.63 3.54
CA HIS A 163 12.16 17.39 2.18
C HIS A 163 12.21 15.91 1.79
N PHE A 164 12.22 15.03 2.78
CA PHE A 164 12.05 13.61 2.57
C PHE A 164 10.69 13.18 3.10
N TRP A 165 9.93 12.54 2.24
CA TRP A 165 8.56 12.14 2.49
C TRP A 165 8.43 10.65 2.26
N VAL A 166 7.71 9.99 3.17
CA VAL A 166 7.30 8.60 2.99
C VAL A 166 5.79 8.62 2.77
N ILE A 167 5.38 8.11 1.62
CA ILE A 167 4.00 8.13 1.15
C ILE A 167 3.46 6.71 1.22
N PHE A 168 2.46 6.48 2.07
CA PHE A 168 1.76 5.21 2.14
C PHE A 168 0.44 5.33 1.40
N THR A 169 0.20 4.47 0.42
CA THR A 169 -1.05 4.49 -0.35
C THR A 169 -1.76 3.16 -0.18
N PHE A 170 -2.86 3.18 0.56
CA PHE A 170 -3.74 2.04 0.79
C PHE A 170 -4.94 2.08 -0.13
N ILE A 171 -5.35 0.92 -0.63
CA ILE A 171 -6.59 0.74 -1.39
C ILE A 171 -7.34 -0.48 -0.88
N THR A 172 -8.67 -0.36 -0.81
CA THR A 172 -9.58 -1.47 -0.54
C THR A 172 -10.79 -1.41 -1.46
N LEU A 173 -11.23 -2.58 -1.94
CA LEU A 173 -12.51 -2.73 -2.63
C LEU A 173 -13.67 -3.02 -1.66
N GLY A 174 -13.35 -3.30 -0.39
CA GLY A 174 -14.34 -3.74 0.59
C GLY A 174 -15.13 -4.95 0.10
N ASP A 175 -16.44 -4.94 0.30
CA ASP A 175 -17.39 -5.91 -0.22
C ASP A 175 -17.97 -5.50 -1.60
N GLY A 176 -17.24 -4.66 -2.35
CA GLY A 176 -17.69 -4.03 -3.59
C GLY A 176 -18.46 -2.72 -3.37
N ASN A 177 -18.68 -2.32 -2.12
CA ASN A 177 -19.18 -1.00 -1.75
C ASN A 177 -18.08 -0.21 -1.02
N PRO A 178 -17.56 0.88 -1.60
CA PRO A 178 -16.51 1.67 -0.96
C PRO A 178 -16.99 2.36 0.33
N ASP A 179 -18.30 2.54 0.52
CA ASP A 179 -18.92 3.05 1.75
C ASP A 179 -19.43 1.93 2.67
N GLY A 180 -19.16 0.67 2.33
CA GLY A 180 -19.56 -0.50 3.09
C GLY A 180 -18.82 -0.64 4.42
N PRO A 181 -19.35 -1.41 5.39
CA PRO A 181 -18.69 -1.64 6.68
C PRO A 181 -17.29 -2.24 6.56
N LEU A 182 -17.07 -3.15 5.60
CA LEU A 182 -15.77 -3.78 5.40
C LEU A 182 -14.72 -2.78 4.88
N ALA A 183 -15.09 -1.89 3.97
CA ALA A 183 -14.19 -0.85 3.46
C ALA A 183 -13.75 0.11 4.59
N HIS A 184 -14.69 0.52 5.46
CA HIS A 184 -14.39 1.34 6.62
C HIS A 184 -13.49 0.61 7.63
N LEU A 185 -13.82 -0.63 7.99
CA LEU A 185 -13.00 -1.43 8.92
C LEU A 185 -11.56 -1.63 8.42
N LEU A 186 -11.38 -1.92 7.14
CA LEU A 186 -10.04 -2.09 6.56
C LEU A 186 -9.27 -0.76 6.51
N THR A 187 -9.98 0.36 6.35
CA THR A 187 -9.39 1.70 6.43
C THR A 187 -8.95 2.01 7.86
N GLU A 188 -9.79 1.73 8.86
CA GLU A 188 -9.44 1.90 10.28
C GLU A 188 -8.27 1.01 10.71
N LEU A 189 -8.21 -0.23 10.21
CA LEU A 189 -7.05 -1.12 10.40
C LEU A 189 -5.78 -0.49 9.85
N PHE A 190 -5.84 0.10 8.65
CA PHE A 190 -4.69 0.76 8.04
C PHE A 190 -4.28 2.01 8.82
N ASP A 191 -5.24 2.84 9.26
CA ASP A 191 -4.99 4.00 10.12
C ASP A 191 -4.29 3.57 11.43
N ALA A 192 -4.79 2.52 12.09
CA ALA A 192 -4.19 1.96 13.30
C ALA A 192 -2.78 1.41 13.05
N HIS A 193 -2.57 0.71 11.93
CA HIS A 193 -1.26 0.21 11.50
C HIS A 193 -0.24 1.34 11.35
N LEU A 194 -0.64 2.47 10.75
CA LEU A 194 0.22 3.64 10.58
C LEU A 194 0.67 4.26 11.91
N THR A 195 -0.15 4.15 12.98
CA THR A 195 0.26 4.61 14.33
C THR A 195 1.45 3.82 14.91
N THR A 196 1.77 2.66 14.35
CA THR A 196 2.90 1.82 14.76
C THR A 196 4.22 2.21 14.10
N LEU A 197 4.20 3.15 13.14
CA LEU A 197 5.40 3.65 12.48
C LEU A 197 6.34 4.26 13.51
N ARG A 198 7.61 3.88 13.46
CA ARG A 198 8.69 4.46 14.27
C ARG A 198 9.87 4.83 13.39
N TRP A 199 10.30 6.07 13.49
CA TRP A 199 11.53 6.54 12.88
C TRP A 199 12.74 5.98 13.62
N LYS A 200 13.67 5.41 12.86
CA LYS A 200 14.98 4.99 13.37
C LYS A 200 15.92 6.16 13.21
N VAL A 201 15.93 7.05 14.19
CA VAL A 201 16.93 8.11 14.27
C VAL A 201 18.29 7.45 14.49
N ARG A 202 19.27 7.76 13.64
CA ARG A 202 20.66 7.38 13.93
C ARG A 202 21.13 8.25 15.10
N ALA A 203 21.50 7.60 16.21
CA ALA A 203 22.26 8.23 17.29
C ALA A 203 23.65 8.65 16.82
#